data_AF-A0A2M7VH86-F1
#
_entry.id   AF-A0A2M7VH86-F1
#
_cell.length_a   1.000
_cell.length_b   1.000
_cell.length_c   1.000
_cell.angle_alpha   90.00
_cell.angle_beta   90.00
_cell.angle_gamma   90.00
#
_symmetry.space_group_name_H-M   'P 1'
#
loop_
_entity.id
_entity.type
_entity.pdbx_description
1 polymer ?
#
loop_
_entity_poly.entity_id
_entity_poly.type
_entity_poly.pdbx_seq_one_letter_code
_entity_poly.pdbx_strand_id
1 'polypeptide(L)'
;IVYLAIAVIIVYLSINLYRNFNTYQKSSLERVKIMNQLNSWQGIIKRFPDFKDAYLQIAVLEYRLGSYDIARLYCDKALLLDPEYSDAIELDKKLRGK
;
A
#
# COMPACT_ATOMS: atom_id res chain seq x y z
N ILE A 1 -31.57 25.06 -27.65
CA ILE A 1 -30.59 24.04 -28.05
C ILE A 1 -29.21 24.33 -27.43
N VAL A 2 -28.61 25.50 -27.64
CA VAL A 2 -27.30 25.89 -27.06
C VAL A 2 -27.26 25.83 -25.52
N TYR A 3 -28.27 26.40 -24.84
CA TYR A 3 -28.32 26.36 -23.36
C TYR A 3 -28.42 24.94 -22.78
N LEU A 4 -29.15 24.04 -23.45
CA LEU A 4 -29.24 22.64 -23.04
C LEU A 4 -27.90 21.92 -23.23
N ALA A 5 -27.19 22.19 -24.32
CA ALA A 5 -25.85 21.66 -24.55
C ALA A 5 -24.85 22.15 -23.49
N ILE A 6 -24.89 23.43 -23.14
CA ILE A 6 -24.05 24.00 -22.07
C ILE A 6 -24.37 23.35 -20.71
N ALA A 7 -25.66 23.17 -20.38
CA ALA A 7 -26.06 22.52 -19.13
C ALA A 7 -25.56 21.07 -19.04
N VAL A 8 -25.66 20.30 -20.13
CA VAL A 8 -25.15 18.92 -20.19
C VAL A 8 -23.63 18.88 -20.00
N ILE A 9 -22.89 19.81 -20.61
CA ILE A 9 -21.43 19.92 -20.45
C ILE A 9 -21.07 20.23 -19.00
N ILE A 10 -21.77 21.17 -18.35
CA ILE A 10 -21.52 21.52 -16.95
C ILE A 10 -21.78 20.31 -16.03
N VAL A 11 -22.88 19.58 -16.25
CA VAL A 11 -23.20 18.37 -15.46
C VAL A 11 -22.13 17.30 -15.66
N TYR A 12 -21.70 17.06 -16.90
CA TYR A 12 -20.64 16.09 -17.20
C TYR A 12 -19.31 16.47 -16.53
N LEU A 13 -18.88 17.73 -16.64
CA LEU A 13 -17.67 18.24 -15.99
C LEU A 13 -17.77 18.12 -14.47
N SER A 14 -18.92 18.46 -13.89
CA SER A 14 -19.16 18.36 -12.44
C SER A 14 -19.02 16.92 -11.94
N ILE A 15 -19.61 15.96 -12.66
CA ILE A 15 -19.51 14.53 -12.34
C ILE A 15 -18.06 14.05 -12.43
N ASN A 16 -17.35 14.38 -13.51
CA ASN A 16 -15.96 13.97 -13.69
C ASN A 16 -15.06 14.58 -12.62
N LEU A 17 -15.23 15.85 -12.31
CA LEU A 17 -14.46 16.54 -11.28
C LEU A 17 -14.71 15.93 -9.90
N TYR A 18 -15.96 15.65 -9.56
CA TYR A 18 -16.33 14.99 -8.30
C TYR A 18 -15.72 13.58 -8.18
N ARG A 19 -15.83 12.76 -9.22
CA ARG A 19 -15.22 11.41 -9.23
C ARG A 19 -13.71 11.47 -9.07
N ASN A 20 -13.07 12.40 -9.78
CA ASN A 20 -11.62 12.59 -9.75
C ASN A 20 -11.15 13.00 -8.35
N PHE A 21 -11.79 14.01 -7.76
CA PHE A 21 -11.51 14.46 -6.40
C PHE A 21 -11.66 13.33 -5.37
N ASN A 22 -12.78 12.59 -5.42
CA ASN A 22 -13.01 11.48 -4.51
C ASN A 22 -11.99 10.34 -4.68
N THR A 23 -11.55 10.09 -5.91
CA THR A 23 -10.51 9.08 -6.18
C THR A 23 -9.18 9.49 -5.55
N TYR A 24 -8.76 10.74 -5.73
CA TYR A 24 -7.55 11.27 -5.10
C TYR A 24 -7.64 11.26 -3.58
N GLN A 25 -8.76 11.71 -3.02
CA GLN A 25 -8.98 11.67 -1.57
C GLN A 25 -8.88 10.24 -1.04
N LYS A 26 -9.57 9.29 -1.66
CA LYS A 26 -9.51 7.87 -1.25
C LYS A 26 -8.08 7.33 -1.31
N SER A 27 -7.35 7.60 -2.40
CA SER A 27 -5.95 7.20 -2.53
C SER A 27 -5.06 7.79 -1.44
N SER A 28 -5.28 9.07 -1.10
CA SER A 28 -4.53 9.75 -0.04
C SER A 28 -4.79 9.15 1.35
N LEU A 29 -6.05 8.85 1.67
CA LEU A 29 -6.44 8.25 2.94
C LEU A 29 -5.89 6.83 3.10
N GLU A 30 -5.90 6.03 2.02
CA GLU A 30 -5.30 4.70 2.02
C GLU A 30 -3.79 4.77 2.31
N ARG A 31 -3.07 5.71 1.70
CA ARG A 31 -1.64 5.92 1.99
C ARG A 31 -1.40 6.31 3.45
N VAL A 32 -2.19 7.22 3.99
CA VAL A 32 -2.10 7.61 5.42
C VAL A 32 -2.34 6.40 6.33
N LYS A 33 -3.33 5.56 6.02
CA LYS A 33 -3.62 4.34 6.78
C LYS A 33 -2.45 3.35 6.74
N ILE A 34 -1.86 3.13 5.57
CA ILE A 34 -0.68 2.26 5.42
C ILE A 34 0.50 2.81 6.24
N MET A 35 0.75 4.12 6.20
CA MET A 35 1.83 4.75 6.98
C MET A 35 1.63 4.60 8.49
N ASN A 36 0.40 4.73 8.98
CA ASN A 36 0.08 4.49 10.40
C ASN A 36 0.32 3.03 10.80
N GLN A 37 -0.01 2.08 9.92
CA GLN A 37 0.28 0.66 10.15
C GLN A 37 1.79 0.40 10.17
N LEU A 38 2.54 0.97 9.23
CA LEU A 38 4.01 0.87 9.20
C LEU A 38 4.63 1.36 10.51
N ASN A 39 4.24 2.54 11.00
CA ASN A 39 4.73 3.07 12.27
C ASN A 39 4.45 2.12 13.44
N SER A 40 3.28 1.49 13.46
CA SER A 40 2.91 0.53 14.50
C SER A 40 3.78 -0.72 14.47
N TRP A 41 3.97 -1.32 13.29
CA TRP A 41 4.84 -2.49 13.12
C TRP A 41 6.31 -2.18 13.37
N GLN A 42 6.78 -1.00 12.96
CA GLN A 42 8.13 -0.53 13.27
C GLN A 42 8.36 -0.36 14.78
N GLY A 43 7.33 0.04 15.52
CA GLY A 43 7.36 0.05 16.98
C GLY A 43 7.48 -1.36 17.59
N ILE A 44 6.82 -2.34 16.98
CA ILE A 44 6.86 -3.74 17.42
C ILE A 44 8.25 -4.33 17.21
N ILE A 45 8.85 -4.19 16.03
CA ILE A 45 10.21 -4.75 15.77
C ILE A 45 11.28 -4.12 16.66
N LYS A 46 11.08 -2.87 17.13
CA LYS A 46 11.99 -2.24 18.10
C LYS A 46 11.95 -2.89 19.49
N ARG A 47 10.79 -3.44 19.87
CA ARG A 47 10.58 -4.13 21.16
C ARG A 47 10.83 -5.63 21.05
N PHE A 48 10.52 -6.22 19.90
CA PHE A 48 10.59 -7.64 19.61
C PHE A 48 11.33 -7.85 18.28
N PRO A 49 12.68 -7.77 18.29
CA PRO A 49 13.47 -7.80 17.06
C PRO A 49 13.42 -9.14 16.33
N ASP A 50 13.01 -10.22 16.99
CA ASP A 50 12.91 -11.56 16.41
C ASP A 50 11.47 -11.93 15.99
N PHE A 51 10.55 -10.96 16.00
CA PHE A 51 9.15 -11.21 15.64
C PHE A 51 8.94 -11.15 14.12
N LYS A 52 9.13 -12.30 13.47
CA LYS A 52 9.07 -12.48 12.00
C LYS A 52 7.79 -11.90 11.36
N ASP A 53 6.64 -12.07 12.00
CA ASP A 53 5.36 -11.61 11.46
C ASP A 53 5.35 -10.10 11.26
N ALA A 54 5.96 -9.32 12.17
CA ALA A 54 6.05 -7.88 12.01
C ALA A 54 6.91 -7.46 10.82
N TYR A 55 8.00 -8.19 10.52
CA TYR A 55 8.80 -7.94 9.32
C TYR A 55 8.00 -8.25 8.05
N LEU A 56 7.25 -9.36 8.03
CA LEU A 56 6.37 -9.67 6.90
C LEU A 56 5.31 -8.57 6.70
N GLN A 57 4.66 -8.11 7.78
CA GLN A 57 3.64 -7.07 7.67
C GLN A 57 4.21 -5.76 7.12
N ILE A 58 5.43 -5.36 7.53
CA ILE A 58 6.12 -4.21 6.94
C ILE A 58 6.39 -4.46 5.45
N ALA A 59 6.91 -5.63 5.09
CA ALA A 59 7.19 -5.98 3.70
C ALA A 59 5.93 -5.91 2.80
N VAL A 60 4.80 -6.45 3.28
CA VAL A 60 3.52 -6.39 2.57
C VAL A 60 3.03 -4.95 2.40
N LEU A 61 3.15 -4.11 3.44
CA LEU A 61 2.75 -2.71 3.37
C LEU A 61 3.62 -1.91 2.39
N GLU A 62 4.94 -2.11 2.40
CA GLU A 62 5.86 -1.49 1.46
C GLU A 62 5.63 -1.97 0.01
N TYR A 63 5.33 -3.26 -0.18
CA TYR A 63 4.93 -3.79 -1.48
C TYR A 63 3.67 -3.10 -2.03
N ARG A 64 2.67 -2.84 -1.16
CA ARG A 64 1.45 -2.11 -1.53
C ARG A 64 1.71 -0.63 -1.87
N LEU A 65 2.74 -0.03 -1.29
CA LEU A 65 3.19 1.33 -1.63
C LEU A 65 4.01 1.38 -2.92
N GLY A 66 4.45 0.22 -3.44
CA GLY A 66 5.34 0.13 -4.59
C GLY A 66 6.82 0.25 -4.23
N SER A 67 7.16 0.30 -2.94
CA SER A 67 8.53 0.36 -2.42
C SER A 67 9.17 -1.04 -2.44
N TYR A 68 9.35 -1.64 -3.62
CA TYR A 68 9.72 -3.05 -3.75
C TYR A 68 11.09 -3.39 -3.13
N ASP A 69 12.06 -2.48 -3.18
CA ASP A 69 13.38 -2.71 -2.57
C ASP A 69 13.30 -2.79 -1.05
N ILE A 70 12.49 -1.91 -0.43
CA ILE A 70 12.25 -1.93 1.02
C ILE A 70 11.46 -3.19 1.37
N ALA A 71 10.43 -3.52 0.60
CA ALA A 71 9.65 -4.74 0.80
C ALA A 71 10.55 -5.99 0.78
N ARG A 72 11.50 -6.07 -0.16
CA ARG A 72 12.48 -7.18 -0.24
C ARG A 72 13.36 -7.25 1.00
N LEU A 73 13.92 -6.11 1.43
CA LEU A 73 14.74 -6.05 2.65
C LEU A 73 14.02 -6.60 3.89
N TYR A 74 12.74 -6.24 4.08
CA TYR A 74 11.96 -6.72 5.23
C TYR A 74 11.47 -8.17 5.04
N CYS A 75 11.17 -8.58 3.81
CA CYS A 75 10.83 -9.97 3.49
C CYS A 75 12.01 -10.91 3.78
N ASP A 76 13.22 -10.52 3.38
CA ASP A 76 14.45 -11.27 3.64
C ASP A 76 14.70 -11.42 5.14
N LYS A 77 14.42 -10.39 5.93
CA LYS A 77 14.50 -10.49 7.41
C LYS A 77 13.48 -11.46 7.99
N ALA A 78 12.25 -11.49 7.48
CA ALA A 78 11.26 -12.46 7.91
C ALA A 78 11.70 -13.89 7.60
N LEU A 79 12.27 -14.12 6.41
CA LEU A 79 12.82 -15.42 5.98
C LEU A 79 14.11 -15.81 6.72
N LEU A 80 14.90 -14.83 7.17
CA LEU A 80 16.08 -15.10 8.00
C LEU A 80 15.67 -15.64 9.38
N LEU A 81 14.58 -15.10 9.95
CA LEU A 81 14.03 -15.54 11.23
C LEU A 81 13.29 -16.88 11.10
N ASP A 82 12.62 -17.10 9.98
CA ASP A 82 11.97 -18.37 9.65
C ASP A 82 12.05 -18.66 8.15
N PRO A 83 13.01 -19.51 7.73
CA PRO A 83 13.20 -19.87 6.33
C PRO A 83 12.02 -20.59 5.69
N GLU A 84 11.14 -21.20 6.49
CA GLU A 84 9.98 -21.96 6.00
C GLU A 84 8.68 -21.13 6.05
N TYR A 85 8.77 -19.83 6.32
CA TYR A 85 7.59 -18.97 6.46
C TYR A 85 6.86 -18.80 5.12
N SER A 86 5.78 -19.58 4.95
CA SER A 86 5.00 -19.67 3.69
C SER A 86 4.66 -18.32 3.08
N ASP A 87 4.19 -17.39 3.90
CA ASP A 87 3.68 -16.10 3.44
C ASP A 87 4.82 -15.19 2.97
N ALA A 88 5.98 -15.26 3.63
CA ALA A 88 7.19 -14.55 3.21
C ALA A 88 7.77 -15.14 1.93
N ILE A 89 7.76 -16.48 1.77
CA ILE A 89 8.18 -17.14 0.53
C ILE A 89 7.26 -16.75 -0.64
N GLU A 90 5.94 -16.67 -0.40
CA GLU A 90 4.99 -16.23 -1.41
C GLU A 90 5.23 -14.76 -1.81
N LEU A 91 5.49 -13.89 -0.83
CA LEU A 91 5.81 -12.49 -1.09
C LEU A 91 7.13 -12.32 -1.85
N ASP A 92 8.18 -13.06 -1.50
CA ASP A 92 9.47 -13.04 -2.21
C ASP A 92 9.29 -13.43 -3.68
N LYS A 93 8.49 -14.47 -3.98
CA LYS A 93 8.17 -14.85 -5.35
C LYS A 93 7.50 -13.70 -6.13
N LYS A 94 6.57 -12.97 -5.50
CA LYS A 94 5.93 -11.79 -6.12
C LYS A 94 6.93 -10.66 -6.34
N LEU A 95 7.86 -10.44 -5.41
CA LEU A 95 8.90 -9.40 -5.46
C LEU A 95 9.99 -9.66 -6.51
N ARG A 96 10.20 -10.92 -6.92
CA ARG A 96 11.11 -11.26 -8.03
C ARG A 96 10.55 -10.90 -9.40
N GLY A 97 9.22 -10.73 -9.51
CA GLY A 97 8.53 -10.34 -10.73
C GLY A 97 8.24 -8.83 -10.85
N LYS A 98 8.81 -8.00 -9.97
CA LYS A 98 8.66 -6.54 -9.93
C LYS A 98 10.02 -5.89 -10.05
#